data_AF-A0A936EU83-F1
#
_entry.id   AF-A0A936EU83-F1
#
_cell.length_a   1.000
_cell.length_b   1.000
_cell.length_c   1.000
_cell.angle_alpha   90.00
_cell.angle_beta   90.00
_cell.angle_gamma   90.00
#
_symmetry.space_group_name_H-M   'P 1'
#
loop_
_entity.id
_entity.type
_entity.pdbx_description
1 polymer ?
#
loop_
_entity_poly.entity_id
_entity_poly.type
_entity_poly.pdbx_seq_one_letter_code
_entity_poly.pdbx_strand_id
1 'polypeptide(L)'
;MNTKAAVLATVAVIALAGAGQCRAELTATSATSFTSTFRSEVAVSQATAWRAITQLPRWWNDQHTWSGQAANMVLELHAGGCWCERWGEGRSVMHGQVVWVQPGQALRLNAALGPLQELGAGGVFTLVTSTLGDKTFVRLTYRVAGAPEAGLDKLAPEVDQVLAEQWQRLLRFTTTGSPTAR
;
A
#
# COMPACT_ATOMS: atom_id res chain seq x y z
N MET A 1 13.25 -22.78 65.25
CA MET A 1 13.39 -21.31 65.22
C MET A 1 14.80 -20.99 64.74
N ASN A 2 15.11 -20.27 63.67
CA ASN A 2 14.33 -19.57 62.65
C ASN A 2 15.12 -19.64 61.32
N THR A 3 14.36 -19.93 60.27
CA THR A 3 14.53 -19.64 58.85
C THR A 3 15.28 -18.34 58.53
N LYS A 4 16.13 -18.34 57.48
CA LYS A 4 16.00 -17.47 56.28
C LYS A 4 16.71 -18.11 55.08
N ALA A 5 15.91 -18.58 54.11
CA ALA A 5 16.37 -19.00 52.80
C ALA A 5 16.59 -17.76 51.92
N ALA A 6 17.72 -17.69 51.22
CA ALA A 6 17.98 -16.68 50.20
C ALA A 6 17.28 -17.07 48.90
N VAL A 7 16.28 -16.30 48.50
CA VAL A 7 15.60 -16.46 47.20
C VAL A 7 16.32 -15.58 46.19
N LEU A 8 17.07 -16.19 45.28
CA LEU A 8 17.56 -15.56 44.06
C LEU A 8 16.38 -15.38 43.11
N ALA A 9 15.87 -14.14 43.01
CA ALA A 9 14.86 -13.78 42.03
C ALA A 9 15.51 -13.63 40.65
N THR A 10 15.23 -14.58 39.75
CA THR A 10 15.62 -14.53 38.34
C THR A 10 14.85 -13.40 37.64
N VAL A 11 15.56 -12.38 37.16
CA VAL A 11 14.99 -11.35 36.28
C VAL A 11 14.79 -11.97 34.90
N ALA A 12 13.56 -12.33 34.57
CA ALA A 12 13.18 -12.71 33.21
C ALA A 12 13.16 -11.45 32.33
N VAL A 13 14.21 -11.26 31.53
CA VAL A 13 14.21 -10.26 30.46
C VAL A 13 13.28 -10.76 29.35
N ILE A 14 12.05 -10.23 29.34
CA ILE A 14 11.14 -10.40 28.20
C ILE A 14 11.73 -9.56 27.07
N ALA A 15 12.46 -10.20 26.17
CA ALA A 15 12.84 -9.61 24.89
C ALA A 15 11.56 -9.46 24.05
N LEU A 16 10.92 -8.28 24.12
CA LEU A 16 9.93 -7.90 23.13
C LEU A 16 10.63 -7.79 21.78
N ALA A 17 10.58 -8.87 20.99
CA ALA A 17 10.79 -8.81 19.56
C ALA A 17 9.66 -7.95 18.98
N GLY A 18 9.89 -6.63 18.92
CA GLY A 18 9.01 -5.70 18.23
C GLY A 18 9.01 -6.05 16.75
N ALA A 19 8.02 -6.82 16.32
CA ALA A 19 7.60 -6.80 14.93
C ALA A 19 7.26 -5.34 14.62
N GLY A 20 8.08 -4.70 13.78
CA GLY A 20 7.92 -3.30 13.41
C GLY A 20 6.48 -3.09 12.96
N GLN A 21 5.71 -2.37 13.77
CA GLN A 21 4.37 -1.97 13.39
C GLN A 21 4.50 -1.18 12.09
N CYS A 22 3.88 -1.69 11.03
CA CYS A 22 3.67 -0.94 9.80
C CYS A 22 2.75 0.22 10.15
N ARG A 23 3.31 1.31 10.68
CA ARG A 23 2.58 2.54 10.86
C ARG A 23 2.51 3.21 9.49
N ALA A 24 1.28 3.40 9.01
CA ALA A 24 1.01 4.39 8.00
C ALA A 24 1.51 5.73 8.52
N GLU A 25 2.35 6.41 7.76
CA GLU A 25 2.75 7.77 8.06
C GLU A 25 1.95 8.70 7.13
N LEU A 26 0.88 9.28 7.67
CA LEU A 26 0.14 10.34 7.02
C LEU A 26 0.79 11.69 7.39
N THR A 27 1.36 12.36 6.39
CA THR A 27 2.15 13.58 6.56
C THR A 27 1.76 14.63 5.54
N ALA A 28 2.26 15.86 5.74
CA ALA A 28 2.04 16.99 4.83
C ALA A 28 0.56 17.26 4.51
N THR A 29 -0.32 16.93 5.45
CA THR A 29 -1.76 17.11 5.34
C THR A 29 -2.13 18.58 5.44
N SER A 30 -2.77 19.09 4.40
CA SER A 30 -3.28 20.45 4.27
C SER A 30 -4.45 20.46 3.28
N ALA A 31 -5.12 21.60 3.13
CA ALA A 31 -6.18 21.74 2.14
C ALA A 31 -5.73 21.42 0.71
N THR A 32 -4.43 21.55 0.40
CA THR A 32 -3.87 21.38 -0.95
C THR A 32 -3.00 20.15 -1.11
N SER A 33 -2.70 19.39 -0.05
CA SER A 33 -1.85 18.20 -0.15
C SER A 33 -2.00 17.20 0.98
N PHE A 34 -1.61 15.96 0.74
CA PHE A 34 -1.23 14.99 1.79
C PHE A 34 -0.28 13.93 1.22
N THR A 35 0.37 13.18 2.11
CA THR A 35 1.22 12.04 1.75
C THR A 35 0.98 10.87 2.70
N SER A 36 0.62 9.71 2.14
CA SER A 36 0.54 8.43 2.85
C SER A 36 1.75 7.56 2.51
N THR A 37 2.42 7.02 3.53
CA THR A 37 3.55 6.08 3.35
C THR A 37 3.36 4.81 4.17
N PHE A 38 3.57 3.67 3.52
CA PHE A 38 3.57 2.34 4.14
C PHE A 38 4.84 1.61 3.78
N ARG A 39 5.49 0.97 4.74
CA ARG A 39 6.71 0.18 4.51
C ARG A 39 6.69 -1.06 5.39
N SER A 40 7.12 -2.19 4.84
CA SER A 40 7.22 -3.45 5.59
C SER A 40 8.34 -4.33 5.06
N GLU A 41 8.97 -5.06 5.96
CA GLU A 41 9.80 -6.20 5.62
C GLU A 41 8.89 -7.37 5.21
N VAL A 42 9.26 -8.13 4.18
CA VAL A 42 8.52 -9.32 3.74
C VAL A 42 9.46 -10.52 3.69
N ALA A 43 9.02 -11.65 4.22
CA ALA A 43 9.78 -12.91 4.26
C ALA A 43 9.73 -13.67 2.91
N VAL A 44 9.98 -12.95 1.81
CA VAL A 44 10.07 -13.51 0.45
C VAL A 44 11.22 -12.85 -0.32
N SER A 45 11.62 -13.41 -1.46
CA SER A 45 12.59 -12.76 -2.34
C SER A 45 12.06 -11.47 -2.96
N GLN A 46 12.94 -10.52 -3.29
CA GLN A 46 12.58 -9.29 -3.99
C GLN A 46 11.81 -9.57 -5.30
N ALA A 47 12.21 -10.61 -6.04
CA ALA A 47 11.50 -11.04 -7.24
C ALA A 47 10.05 -11.47 -6.96
N THR A 48 9.81 -12.15 -5.84
CA THR A 48 8.45 -12.55 -5.43
C THR A 48 7.61 -11.36 -5.02
N ALA A 49 8.18 -10.43 -4.23
CA ALA A 49 7.51 -9.18 -3.87
C ALA A 49 7.18 -8.32 -5.10
N TRP A 50 8.09 -8.24 -6.07
CA TRP A 50 7.86 -7.52 -7.33
C TRP A 50 6.70 -8.14 -8.13
N ARG A 51 6.69 -9.47 -8.30
CA ARG A 51 5.57 -10.16 -8.98
C ARG A 51 4.23 -9.90 -8.29
N ALA A 52 4.21 -9.80 -6.96
CA ALA A 52 2.99 -9.49 -6.22
C ALA A 52 2.51 -8.07 -6.51
N ILE A 53 3.40 -7.07 -6.48
CA ILE A 53 3.09 -5.68 -6.83
C ILE A 53 2.47 -5.57 -8.23
N THR A 54 3.04 -6.23 -9.23
CA THR A 54 2.57 -6.15 -10.61
C THR A 54 1.25 -6.90 -10.86
N GLN A 55 0.76 -7.68 -9.89
CA GLN A 55 -0.53 -8.36 -9.93
C GLN A 55 -1.61 -7.56 -9.18
N LEU A 56 -1.57 -6.22 -9.27
CA LEU A 56 -2.49 -5.31 -8.58
C LEU A 56 -3.96 -5.76 -8.58
N PRO A 57 -4.58 -6.14 -9.72
CA PRO A 57 -5.96 -6.61 -9.74
C PRO A 57 -6.26 -7.80 -8.83
N ARG A 58 -5.26 -8.63 -8.49
CA ARG A 58 -5.45 -9.85 -7.69
C ARG A 58 -5.48 -9.60 -6.18
N TRP A 59 -4.99 -8.46 -5.72
CA TRP A 59 -4.96 -8.14 -4.30
C TRP A 59 -5.73 -6.88 -3.94
N TRP A 60 -6.11 -6.07 -4.92
CA TRP A 60 -7.02 -4.95 -4.68
C TRP A 60 -8.36 -5.47 -4.09
N ASN A 61 -9.02 -4.69 -3.24
CA ASN A 61 -10.34 -5.03 -2.72
C ASN A 61 -11.42 -4.59 -3.70
N ASP A 62 -12.30 -5.52 -4.05
CA ASP A 62 -13.50 -5.31 -4.87
C ASP A 62 -14.37 -4.13 -4.37
N GLN A 63 -14.46 -3.93 -3.06
CA GLN A 63 -15.23 -2.83 -2.46
C GLN A 63 -14.66 -1.44 -2.79
N HIS A 64 -13.41 -1.36 -3.22
CA HIS A 64 -12.73 -0.12 -3.61
C HIS A 64 -12.50 -0.06 -5.12
N THR A 65 -13.45 -0.59 -5.90
CA THR A 65 -13.50 -0.56 -7.37
C THR A 65 -14.80 0.07 -7.85
N TRP A 66 -14.85 0.58 -9.08
CA TRP A 66 -16.08 1.15 -9.63
C TRP A 66 -17.05 0.09 -10.12
N SER A 67 -16.56 -1.04 -10.62
CA SER A 67 -17.43 -2.15 -11.06
C SER A 67 -17.86 -3.08 -9.92
N GLY A 68 -17.26 -2.93 -8.73
CA GLY A 68 -17.41 -3.85 -7.60
C GLY A 68 -16.63 -5.15 -7.78
N GLN A 69 -15.72 -5.24 -8.76
CA GLN A 69 -14.95 -6.44 -9.09
C GLN A 69 -13.56 -6.05 -9.60
N ALA A 70 -12.52 -6.28 -8.80
CA ALA A 70 -11.13 -6.04 -9.18
C ALA A 70 -10.67 -6.92 -10.36
N ALA A 71 -11.39 -8.01 -10.66
CA ALA A 71 -11.18 -8.83 -11.86
C ALA A 71 -11.38 -8.05 -13.17
N ASN A 72 -12.12 -6.93 -13.14
CA ASN A 72 -12.29 -6.04 -14.29
C ASN A 72 -11.13 -5.05 -14.46
N MET A 73 -10.17 -5.02 -13.52
CA MET A 73 -9.00 -4.17 -13.60
C MET A 73 -7.91 -4.77 -14.49
N VAL A 74 -7.24 -3.89 -15.22
CA VAL A 74 -6.02 -4.17 -15.98
C VAL A 74 -4.93 -3.22 -15.51
N LEU A 75 -3.69 -3.73 -15.40
CA LEU A 75 -2.49 -2.93 -15.22
C LEU A 75 -1.51 -3.21 -16.36
N GLU A 76 -1.36 -2.26 -17.27
CA GLU A 76 -0.44 -2.33 -18.39
C GLU A 76 0.95 -1.83 -17.96
N LEU A 77 1.92 -2.74 -17.86
CA LEU A 77 3.23 -2.49 -17.25
C LEU A 77 4.26 -1.88 -18.21
N HIS A 78 3.94 -0.74 -18.79
CA HIS A 78 4.86 0.10 -19.57
C HIS A 78 4.54 1.57 -19.35
N ALA A 79 5.47 2.49 -19.64
CA ALA A 79 5.16 3.91 -19.60
C ALA A 79 3.98 4.24 -20.54
N GLY A 80 3.03 5.03 -20.04
CA GLY A 80 1.76 5.32 -20.72
C GLY A 80 0.68 4.25 -20.56
N GLY A 81 1.01 3.07 -20.00
CA GLY A 81 0.08 1.98 -19.81
C GLY A 81 -0.99 2.30 -18.75
N CYS A 82 -2.21 1.80 -18.97
CA CYS A 82 -3.31 2.07 -18.07
C CYS A 82 -3.33 1.16 -16.84
N TRP A 83 -3.63 1.75 -15.68
CA TRP A 83 -4.36 1.08 -14.62
C TRP A 83 -5.83 1.46 -14.75
N CYS A 84 -6.59 0.60 -15.43
CA CYS A 84 -7.96 0.84 -15.85
C CYS A 84 -8.88 -0.26 -15.29
N GLU A 85 -10.16 0.04 -15.19
CA GLU A 85 -11.22 -0.94 -15.01
C GLU A 85 -12.22 -0.82 -16.17
N ARG A 86 -12.67 -1.94 -16.72
CA ARG A 86 -13.64 -1.99 -17.83
C ARG A 86 -14.70 -3.05 -17.57
N TRP A 87 -15.97 -2.70 -17.75
CA TRP A 87 -17.09 -3.61 -17.55
C TRP A 87 -18.24 -3.27 -18.48
N GLY A 88 -19.31 -4.08 -18.46
CA GLY A 88 -20.36 -4.10 -19.48
C GLY A 88 -20.89 -2.74 -19.95
N GLU A 89 -21.46 -2.71 -21.15
CA GLU A 89 -22.06 -1.50 -21.78
C GLU A 89 -21.05 -0.35 -22.01
N GLY A 90 -19.77 -0.69 -22.22
CA GLY A 90 -18.73 0.30 -22.53
C GLY A 90 -18.30 1.15 -21.34
N ARG A 91 -18.70 0.78 -20.12
CA ARG A 91 -18.26 1.46 -18.90
C ARG A 91 -16.78 1.21 -18.65
N SER A 92 -16.06 2.28 -18.35
CA SER A 92 -14.64 2.21 -18.01
C SER A 92 -14.23 3.37 -17.14
N VAL A 93 -13.24 3.14 -16.29
CA VAL A 93 -12.55 4.18 -15.52
C VAL A 93 -11.05 3.96 -15.59
N MET A 94 -10.30 5.05 -15.62
CA MET A 94 -8.84 5.03 -15.46
C MET A 94 -8.51 5.45 -14.02
N HIS A 95 -8.00 4.53 -13.22
CA HIS A 95 -7.52 4.83 -11.87
C HIS A 95 -6.17 5.55 -11.92
N GLY A 96 -5.35 5.21 -12.90
CA GLY A 96 -4.08 5.88 -13.13
C GLY A 96 -3.38 5.41 -14.40
N GLN A 97 -2.26 6.05 -14.68
CA GLN A 97 -1.40 5.75 -15.82
C GLN A 97 0.03 5.52 -15.32
N VAL A 98 0.67 4.45 -15.77
CA VAL A 98 2.07 4.14 -15.46
C VAL A 98 2.96 5.22 -16.06
N VAL A 99 3.73 5.91 -15.22
CA VAL A 99 4.70 6.94 -15.64
C VAL A 99 6.13 6.45 -15.58
N TRP A 100 6.41 5.43 -14.75
CA TRP A 100 7.71 4.80 -14.66
C TRP A 100 7.57 3.36 -14.18
N VAL A 101 8.29 2.45 -14.82
CA VAL A 101 8.43 1.07 -14.38
C VAL A 101 9.90 0.66 -14.53
N GLN A 102 10.46 0.14 -13.45
CA GLN A 102 11.76 -0.51 -13.44
C GLN A 102 11.54 -1.93 -12.88
N PRO A 103 11.54 -2.96 -13.74
CA PRO A 103 11.29 -4.34 -13.32
C PRO A 103 12.16 -4.77 -12.13
N GLY A 104 11.53 -5.39 -11.13
CA GLY A 104 12.18 -5.83 -9.90
C GLY A 104 12.38 -4.74 -8.85
N GLN A 105 12.11 -3.47 -9.14
CA GLN A 105 12.45 -2.36 -8.26
C GLN A 105 11.32 -1.38 -8.01
N ALA A 106 10.65 -0.86 -9.04
CA ALA A 106 9.72 0.23 -8.84
C ALA A 106 8.64 0.33 -9.91
N LEU A 107 7.44 0.73 -9.46
CA LEU A 107 6.30 1.11 -10.28
C LEU A 107 5.80 2.46 -9.78
N ARG A 108 5.63 3.42 -10.69
CA ARG A 108 5.02 4.72 -10.40
C ARG A 108 3.90 5.01 -11.37
N LEU A 109 2.79 5.49 -10.82
CA LEU A 109 1.61 5.91 -11.57
C LEU A 109 1.26 7.36 -11.24
N ASN A 110 0.75 8.07 -12.24
CA ASN A 110 -0.11 9.23 -12.01
C ASN A 110 -1.53 8.68 -11.76
N ALA A 111 -2.08 8.88 -10.58
CA ALA A 111 -3.33 8.27 -10.14
C ALA A 111 -4.08 9.18 -9.15
N ALA A 112 -5.24 9.69 -9.54
CA ALA A 112 -6.17 10.36 -8.63
C ALA A 112 -7.24 9.34 -8.22
N LEU A 113 -7.12 8.76 -7.03
CA LEU A 113 -7.94 7.62 -6.63
C LEU A 113 -9.34 8.05 -6.17
N GLY A 114 -10.35 7.35 -6.68
CA GLY A 114 -11.76 7.50 -6.26
C GLY A 114 -12.23 8.97 -6.39
N PRO A 115 -12.72 9.59 -5.30
CA PRO A 115 -13.27 10.95 -5.35
C PRO A 115 -12.21 12.01 -5.74
N LEU A 116 -10.92 11.72 -5.58
CA LEU A 116 -9.84 12.65 -5.96
C LEU A 116 -9.87 12.99 -7.45
N GLN A 117 -10.35 12.07 -8.30
CA GLN A 117 -10.49 12.29 -9.73
C GLN A 117 -11.48 13.42 -10.05
N GLU A 118 -12.57 13.54 -9.30
CA GLU A 118 -13.61 14.55 -9.50
C GLU A 118 -13.17 15.94 -9.02
N LEU A 119 -12.22 15.99 -8.08
CA LEU A 119 -11.70 17.23 -7.50
C LEU A 119 -10.59 17.88 -8.32
N GLY A 120 -10.24 17.30 -9.47
CA GLY A 120 -9.09 17.76 -10.27
C GLY A 120 -7.75 17.63 -9.52
N ALA A 121 -7.67 16.76 -8.53
CA ALA A 121 -6.43 16.50 -7.80
C ALA A 121 -5.48 15.62 -8.64
N GLY A 122 -4.18 15.79 -8.44
CA GLY A 122 -3.13 14.92 -8.97
C GLY A 122 -2.58 14.02 -7.88
N GLY A 123 -2.28 12.76 -8.23
CA GLY A 123 -1.68 11.82 -7.27
C GLY A 123 -0.49 11.06 -7.87
N VAL A 124 0.59 10.96 -7.10
CA VAL A 124 1.76 10.15 -7.46
C VAL A 124 1.76 8.91 -6.57
N PHE A 125 1.37 7.78 -7.16
CA PHE A 125 1.32 6.48 -6.48
C PHE A 125 2.57 5.67 -6.83
N THR A 126 3.41 5.38 -5.85
CA THR A 126 4.69 4.68 -6.05
C THR A 126 4.77 3.43 -5.19
N LEU A 127 5.00 2.28 -5.82
CA LEU A 127 5.36 1.01 -5.19
C LEU A 127 6.83 0.70 -5.46
N VAL A 128 7.56 0.29 -4.42
CA VAL A 128 9.00 -0.03 -4.51
C VAL A 128 9.30 -1.32 -3.78
N THR A 129 10.19 -2.13 -4.36
CA THR A 129 10.86 -3.26 -3.71
C THR A 129 12.36 -2.99 -3.58
N SER A 130 12.92 -3.25 -2.41
CA SER A 130 14.36 -3.08 -2.15
C SER A 130 14.89 -4.22 -1.27
N THR A 131 16.20 -4.41 -1.25
CA THR A 131 16.87 -5.30 -0.31
C THR A 131 17.79 -4.52 0.62
N LEU A 132 17.97 -5.00 1.85
CA LEU A 132 18.98 -4.55 2.79
C LEU A 132 19.55 -5.79 3.49
N GLY A 133 20.76 -6.18 3.13
CA GLY A 133 21.29 -7.50 3.50
C GLY A 133 20.43 -8.62 2.90
N ASP A 134 20.00 -9.55 3.74
CA ASP A 134 19.13 -10.68 3.40
C ASP A 134 17.63 -10.34 3.45
N LYS A 135 17.28 -9.11 3.84
CA LYS A 135 15.89 -8.68 4.03
C LYS A 135 15.33 -8.00 2.79
N THR A 136 14.10 -8.38 2.41
CA THR A 136 13.32 -7.72 1.37
C THR A 136 12.34 -6.73 2.00
N PHE A 137 12.25 -5.53 1.43
CA PHE A 137 11.28 -4.51 1.83
C PHE A 137 10.37 -4.16 0.66
N VAL A 138 9.10 -3.91 0.98
CA VAL A 138 8.15 -3.27 0.08
C VAL A 138 7.80 -1.90 0.67
N ARG A 139 7.56 -0.92 -0.19
CA ARG A 139 7.04 0.40 0.21
C ARG A 139 5.99 0.91 -0.77
N LEU A 140 4.91 1.47 -0.23
CA LEU A 140 3.93 2.28 -0.94
C LEU A 140 4.10 3.73 -0.48
N THR A 141 4.13 4.66 -1.42
CA THR A 141 3.98 6.09 -1.13
C THR A 141 2.98 6.70 -2.08
N TYR A 142 1.97 7.38 -1.53
CA TYR A 142 0.98 8.13 -2.28
C TYR A 142 1.06 9.60 -1.90
N ARG A 143 1.37 10.46 -2.87
CA ARG A 143 1.41 11.92 -2.69
C ARG A 143 0.29 12.54 -3.49
N VAL A 144 -0.54 13.35 -2.86
CA VAL A 144 -1.66 14.02 -3.51
C VAL A 144 -1.50 15.52 -3.39
N ALA A 145 -1.83 16.22 -4.47
CA ALA A 145 -1.89 17.67 -4.51
C ALA A 145 -3.10 18.14 -5.32
N GLY A 146 -3.65 19.30 -4.96
CA GLY A 146 -4.81 19.88 -5.62
C GLY A 146 -5.00 21.36 -5.28
N ALA A 147 -6.03 21.97 -5.86
CA ALA A 147 -6.43 23.33 -5.53
C ALA A 147 -6.98 23.41 -4.08
N PRO A 148 -6.93 24.56 -3.41
CA PRO A 148 -7.41 24.70 -2.02
C PRO A 148 -8.86 24.25 -1.82
N GLU A 149 -9.71 24.42 -2.85
CA GLU A 149 -11.12 24.05 -2.85
C GLU A 149 -11.33 22.52 -2.79
N ALA A 150 -10.31 21.73 -3.13
CA ALA A 150 -10.36 20.28 -3.02
C ALA A 150 -10.41 19.80 -1.55
N GLY A 151 -9.99 20.64 -0.59
CA GLY A 151 -10.09 20.34 0.85
C GLY A 151 -9.46 18.99 1.22
N LEU A 152 -8.25 18.72 0.70
CA LEU A 152 -7.64 17.40 0.74
C LEU A 152 -7.34 16.90 2.16
N ASP A 153 -7.20 17.78 3.13
CA ASP A 153 -7.05 17.46 4.55
C ASP A 153 -8.25 16.66 5.10
N LYS A 154 -9.45 16.91 4.58
CA LYS A 154 -10.68 16.22 5.01
C LYS A 154 -10.77 14.80 4.48
N LEU A 155 -10.24 14.56 3.28
CA LEU A 155 -10.26 13.26 2.60
C LEU A 155 -9.04 12.39 2.94
N ALA A 156 -7.94 13.01 3.37
CA ALA A 156 -6.69 12.33 3.63
C ALA A 156 -6.83 11.12 4.59
N PRO A 157 -7.58 11.19 5.72
CA PRO A 157 -7.74 10.03 6.61
C PRO A 157 -8.46 8.84 5.95
N GLU A 158 -9.48 9.11 5.14
CA GLU A 158 -10.28 8.07 4.47
C GLU A 158 -9.49 7.40 3.36
N VAL A 159 -8.76 8.20 2.57
CA VAL A 159 -7.84 7.68 1.55
C VAL A 159 -6.72 6.86 2.19
N ASP A 160 -6.14 7.33 3.30
CA ASP A 160 -5.11 6.59 4.04
C ASP A 160 -5.64 5.24 4.55
N GLN A 161 -6.87 5.20 5.07
CA GLN A 161 -7.49 3.95 5.52
C GLN A 161 -7.70 2.95 4.38
N VAL A 162 -8.18 3.41 3.23
CA VAL A 162 -8.32 2.55 2.03
C VAL A 162 -6.95 2.00 1.61
N LEU A 163 -5.92 2.86 1.58
CA LEU A 163 -4.56 2.44 1.25
C LEU A 163 -3.95 1.49 2.28
N ALA A 164 -4.24 1.68 3.57
CA ALA A 164 -3.82 0.77 4.62
C ALA A 164 -4.41 -0.63 4.43
N GLU A 165 -5.68 -0.71 4.04
CA GLU A 165 -6.34 -1.97 3.72
C GLU A 165 -5.69 -2.65 2.51
N GLN A 166 -5.48 -1.90 1.42
CA GLN A 166 -4.83 -2.40 0.21
C GLN A 166 -3.39 -2.86 0.49
N TRP A 167 -2.69 -2.14 1.36
CA TRP A 167 -1.35 -2.49 1.81
C TRP A 167 -1.34 -3.85 2.54
N GLN A 168 -2.26 -4.06 3.48
CA GLN A 168 -2.36 -5.36 4.18
C GLN A 168 -2.69 -6.50 3.23
N ARG A 169 -3.57 -6.27 2.26
CA ARG A 169 -3.92 -7.27 1.22
C ARG A 169 -2.73 -7.60 0.34
N LEU A 170 -1.95 -6.60 -0.11
CA LEU A 170 -0.72 -6.80 -0.86
C LEU A 170 0.30 -7.62 -0.05
N LEU A 171 0.54 -7.28 1.22
CA LEU A 171 1.49 -8.03 2.07
C LEU A 171 1.07 -9.49 2.26
N ARG A 172 -0.22 -9.74 2.47
CA ARG A 172 -0.75 -11.09 2.60
C ARG A 172 -0.66 -11.87 1.28
N PHE A 173 -0.99 -11.22 0.17
CA PHE A 173 -0.88 -11.81 -1.16
C PHE A 173 0.57 -12.16 -1.50
N THR A 174 1.51 -11.28 -1.13
CA THR A 174 2.95 -11.47 -1.33
C THR A 174 3.47 -12.72 -0.62
N THR A 175 2.98 -13.01 0.59
CA THR A 175 3.46 -14.13 1.41
C THR A 175 2.67 -15.43 1.23
N THR A 176 1.39 -15.36 0.90
CA THR A 176 0.48 -16.53 0.87
C THR A 176 -0.15 -16.83 -0.48
N GLY A 177 -0.04 -15.92 -1.45
CA GLY A 177 -0.77 -15.99 -2.72
C GLY A 177 -2.27 -15.66 -2.61
N SER A 178 -2.77 -15.25 -1.44
CA SER A 178 -4.15 -14.82 -1.19
C SER A 178 -4.20 -13.44 -0.54
N PRO A 179 -5.06 -12.50 -0.98
CA PRO A 179 -5.19 -11.19 -0.34
C PRO A 179 -6.07 -11.21 0.92
N THR A 180 -6.90 -12.24 1.09
CA THR A 180 -7.79 -12.43 2.24
C THR A 180 -7.21 -13.44 3.23
N ALA A 181 -7.57 -13.30 4.51
CA ALA A 181 -7.32 -14.34 5.49
C ALA A 181 -8.06 -15.62 5.07
N ARG A 182 -7.42 -16.77 5.27
CA ARG A 182 -8.10 -18.07 5.14
C ARG A 182 -8.94 -18.33 6.37
#